data_AF-N1ZY75-F1
#
_entry.id   AF-N1ZY75-F1
#
_cell.length_a   1.000
_cell.length_b   1.000
_cell.length_c   1.000
_cell.angle_alpha   90.00
_cell.angle_beta   90.00
_cell.angle_gamma   90.00
#
_symmetry.space_group_name_H-M   'P 1'
#
loop_
_entity.id
_entity.type
_entity.pdbx_description
1 polymer ?
#
loop_
_entity_poly.entity_id
_entity_poly.type
_entity_poly.pdbx_seq_one_letter_code
_entity_poly.pdbx_strand_id
1 'polypeptide(L)'
;MDSSIFKETSKIAVIENGKCNRCGSAVKSELPNGKLYCRKCIGIGRAVEGDYLVRNQERISFSKLSNGGLTWHGELTTLQKQISDQLVLNFQNKENSLVHAVTGAGKTEMLFNLISECLKKGQRACIATPRIDVVNELYPRFKEAFFNVKIGK
;
A
#
# COMPACT_ATOMS: atom_id res chain seq x y z
N MET A 1 -16.66 -15.07 -0.71
CA MET A 1 -15.53 -15.91 -0.24
C MET A 1 -15.63 -15.96 1.27
N ASP A 2 -15.80 -17.16 1.82
CA ASP A 2 -15.87 -17.36 3.26
C ASP A 2 -14.46 -17.19 3.85
N SER A 3 -14.25 -16.14 4.63
CA SER A 3 -12.97 -15.86 5.27
C SER A 3 -12.59 -16.86 6.37
N SER A 4 -13.48 -17.79 6.69
CA SER A 4 -13.28 -18.89 7.64
C SER A 4 -12.25 -19.92 7.17
N ILE A 5 -11.80 -19.87 5.90
CA ILE A 5 -10.86 -20.83 5.30
C ILE A 5 -9.40 -20.33 5.33
N PHE A 6 -9.17 -19.06 5.68
CA PHE A 6 -7.82 -18.50 5.72
C PHE A 6 -7.08 -18.98 6.97
N LYS A 7 -6.03 -19.79 6.78
CA LYS A 7 -5.07 -20.15 7.84
C LYS A 7 -4.48 -18.88 8.47
N GLU A 8 -4.17 -18.95 9.76
CA GLU A 8 -3.51 -17.87 10.52
C GLU A 8 -4.25 -16.51 10.52
N THR A 9 -5.59 -16.54 10.47
CA THR A 9 -6.40 -15.33 10.63
C THR A 9 -6.97 -15.20 12.03
N SER A 10 -7.08 -13.95 12.50
CA SER A 10 -7.71 -13.61 13.77
C SER A 10 -8.83 -12.60 13.58
N LYS A 11 -9.90 -12.76 14.35
CA LYS A 11 -10.96 -11.77 14.50
C LYS A 11 -10.49 -10.66 15.46
N ILE A 12 -10.51 -9.42 15.01
CA ILE A 12 -10.17 -8.24 15.83
C ILE A 12 -11.33 -7.27 15.85
N ALA A 13 -11.48 -6.51 16.94
CA ALA A 13 -12.51 -5.48 17.01
C ALA A 13 -12.23 -4.35 16.01
N VAL A 14 -13.27 -3.86 15.33
CA VAL A 14 -13.15 -2.72 14.40
C VAL A 14 -12.71 -1.45 15.13
N ILE A 15 -13.20 -1.25 16.35
CA ILE A 15 -12.86 -0.12 17.22
C ILE A 15 -12.36 -0.69 18.55
N GLU A 16 -11.18 -0.26 18.97
CA GLU A 16 -10.54 -0.69 20.22
C GLU A 16 -9.70 0.47 20.76
N ASN A 17 -9.79 0.74 22.07
CA ASN A 17 -9.03 1.81 22.73
C ASN A 17 -9.16 3.18 22.04
N GLY A 18 -10.37 3.53 21.58
CA GLY A 18 -10.65 4.78 20.86
C GLY A 18 -9.95 4.91 19.50
N LYS A 19 -9.49 3.81 18.90
CA LYS A 19 -8.85 3.78 17.58
C LYS A 19 -9.57 2.82 16.64
N CYS A 20 -9.62 3.18 15.36
CA CYS A 20 -10.15 2.33 14.30
C CYS A 20 -9.05 1.37 13.81
N ASN A 21 -9.24 0.06 13.97
CA ASN A 21 -8.31 -0.96 13.48
C ASN A 21 -8.29 -1.10 11.96
N ARG A 22 -9.22 -0.45 11.23
CA ARG A 22 -9.22 -0.40 9.75
C ARG A 22 -8.28 0.67 9.19
N CYS A 23 -8.34 1.89 9.71
CA CYS A 23 -7.60 3.03 9.15
C CYS A 23 -6.60 3.69 10.12
N GLY A 24 -6.51 3.20 11.35
CA GLY A 24 -5.59 3.70 12.38
C GLY A 24 -5.98 5.04 13.02
N SER A 25 -7.06 5.68 12.58
CA SER A 25 -7.47 6.98 13.12
C SER A 25 -8.13 6.88 14.49
N ALA A 26 -7.94 7.92 15.31
CA ALA A 26 -8.69 8.09 16.55
C ALA A 26 -10.19 8.25 16.26
N VAL A 27 -11.02 7.67 17.13
CA VAL A 27 -12.48 7.68 17.03
C VAL A 27 -13.05 8.40 18.25
N LYS A 28 -13.89 9.40 18.00
CA LYS A 28 -14.58 10.20 19.03
C LYS A 28 -16.06 10.43 18.70
N SER A 29 -16.57 9.83 17.63
CA SER A 29 -17.91 10.08 17.13
C SER A 29 -18.83 8.91 17.46
N GLU A 30 -20.05 9.23 17.88
CA GLU A 30 -21.04 8.26 18.34
C GLU A 30 -22.27 8.26 17.42
N LEU A 31 -22.87 7.07 17.29
CA LEU A 31 -24.19 6.87 16.70
C LEU A 31 -25.29 7.19 17.74
N PRO A 32 -26.56 7.37 17.32
CA PRO A 32 -27.66 7.63 18.25
C PRO A 32 -27.87 6.55 19.33
N ASN A 33 -27.36 5.34 19.11
CA ASN A 33 -27.40 4.24 20.07
C ASN A 33 -26.17 4.22 21.02
N GLY A 34 -25.36 5.28 21.03
CA GLY A 34 -24.16 5.41 21.86
C GLY A 34 -22.92 4.68 21.35
N LYS A 35 -23.03 3.88 20.27
CA LYS A 35 -21.87 3.15 19.73
C LYS A 35 -20.91 4.07 18.99
N LEU A 36 -19.61 3.87 19.17
CA LEU A 36 -18.60 4.58 18.42
C LEU A 36 -18.59 4.17 16.93
N TYR A 37 -18.28 5.12 16.04
CA TYR A 37 -18.05 4.82 14.62
C TYR A 37 -16.94 5.68 14.01
N CYS A 38 -16.20 5.11 13.05
CA CYS A 38 -15.10 5.81 12.40
C CYS A 38 -15.58 6.66 11.21
N ARG A 39 -15.55 8.00 11.37
CA ARG A 39 -15.91 8.94 10.29
C ARG A 39 -15.03 8.83 9.04
N LYS A 40 -13.73 8.52 9.19
CA LYS A 40 -12.83 8.38 8.04
C LYS A 40 -13.10 7.15 7.18
N CYS A 41 -13.81 6.16 7.70
CA CYS A 41 -14.12 4.93 6.97
C CYS A 41 -15.49 4.97 6.27
N ILE A 42 -16.29 6.03 6.42
CA ILE A 42 -17.66 6.08 5.89
C ILE A 42 -17.70 5.75 4.38
N GLY A 43 -16.79 6.33 3.60
CA GLY A 43 -16.75 6.13 2.14
C GLY A 43 -16.40 4.71 1.67
N ILE A 44 -15.84 3.88 2.56
CA ILE A 44 -15.49 2.48 2.28
C ILE A 44 -16.37 1.49 3.08
N GLY A 45 -17.49 1.97 3.63
CA GLY A 45 -18.36 1.22 4.53
C GLY A 45 -18.09 1.57 5.98
N ARG A 46 -19.13 2.03 6.69
CA ARG A 46 -19.03 2.49 8.09
C ARG A 46 -18.45 1.40 8.99
N ALA A 47 -17.41 1.76 9.74
CA ALA A 47 -16.78 0.93 10.75
C ALA A 47 -17.37 1.30 12.12
N VAL A 48 -18.07 0.37 12.77
CA VAL A 48 -18.79 0.60 14.03
C VAL A 48 -18.21 -0.25 15.16
N GLU A 49 -18.33 0.24 16.38
CA GLU A 49 -18.04 -0.51 17.59
C GLU A 49 -18.91 -1.78 17.72
N GLY A 50 -18.29 -2.88 18.13
CA GLY A 50 -18.89 -4.21 18.16
C GLY A 50 -18.81 -4.98 16.84
N ASP A 51 -18.45 -4.33 15.73
CA ASP A 51 -18.10 -5.02 14.50
C ASP A 51 -16.67 -5.60 14.61
N TYR A 52 -16.36 -6.53 13.69
CA TYR A 52 -15.06 -7.19 13.65
C TYR A 52 -14.43 -7.16 12.27
N LEU A 53 -13.10 -7.15 12.25
CA LEU A 53 -12.28 -7.36 11.06
C LEU A 53 -11.60 -8.72 11.15
N VAL A 54 -11.28 -9.28 9.98
CA VAL A 54 -10.38 -10.43 9.87
C VAL A 54 -9.00 -9.88 9.55
N ARG A 55 -8.01 -10.22 10.38
CA ARG A 55 -6.60 -9.85 10.18
C ARG A 55 -5.79 -11.12 9.93
N ASN A 56 -5.02 -11.14 8.85
CA ASN A 56 -3.99 -12.15 8.65
C ASN A 56 -2.83 -11.89 9.63
N GLN A 57 -2.50 -12.87 10.46
CA GLN A 57 -1.41 -12.84 11.43
C GLN A 57 -0.13 -13.51 10.92
N GLU A 58 -0.13 -14.05 9.69
CA GLU A 58 1.05 -14.65 9.07
C GLU A 58 2.24 -13.69 9.14
N ARG A 59 3.26 -14.11 9.88
CA ARG A 59 4.56 -13.42 9.92
C ARG A 59 5.38 -13.86 8.73
N ILE A 60 5.01 -13.37 7.55
CA ILE A 60 5.74 -13.67 6.31
C ILE A 60 7.03 -12.85 6.30
N SER A 61 8.16 -13.55 6.30
CA SER A 61 9.46 -12.95 5.97
C SER A 61 9.67 -13.04 4.47
N PHE A 62 9.81 -11.89 3.81
CA PHE A 62 10.11 -11.85 2.38
C PHE A 62 11.62 -11.88 2.19
N SER A 63 12.09 -12.77 1.31
CA SER A 63 13.50 -12.81 0.96
C SER A 63 13.93 -11.47 0.35
N LYS A 64 15.11 -11.00 0.75
CA LYS A 64 15.74 -9.84 0.11
C LYS A 64 16.06 -10.21 -1.33
N LEU A 65 15.68 -9.37 -2.28
CA LEU A 65 16.02 -9.58 -3.68
C LEU A 65 17.32 -8.85 -4.01
N SER A 66 18.29 -9.57 -4.58
CA SER A 66 19.49 -8.96 -5.17
C SER A 66 19.07 -7.94 -6.23
N ASN A 67 19.60 -6.72 -6.13
CA ASN A 67 19.22 -5.57 -6.97
C ASN A 67 17.74 -5.15 -6.90
N GLY A 68 16.96 -5.65 -5.93
CA GLY A 68 15.56 -5.28 -5.73
C GLY A 68 14.61 -5.81 -6.80
N GLY A 69 15.08 -6.71 -7.67
CA GLY A 69 14.27 -7.33 -8.72
C GLY A 69 13.88 -6.41 -9.88
N LEU A 70 14.48 -5.22 -9.99
CA LEU A 70 14.23 -4.29 -11.09
C LEU A 70 14.86 -4.80 -12.39
N THR A 71 14.04 -5.02 -13.40
CA THR A 71 14.42 -5.48 -14.75
C THR A 71 14.17 -4.44 -15.83
N TRP A 72 13.62 -3.27 -15.48
CA TRP A 72 13.43 -2.16 -16.41
C TRP A 72 14.77 -1.52 -16.79
N HIS A 73 14.98 -1.31 -18.09
CA HIS A 73 16.22 -0.76 -18.66
C HIS A 73 16.04 0.63 -19.31
N GLY A 74 14.88 1.27 -19.14
CA GLY A 74 14.66 2.61 -19.66
C GLY A 74 15.47 3.66 -18.90
N GLU A 75 15.47 4.89 -19.42
CA GLU A 75 16.16 6.03 -18.84
C GLU A 75 15.15 7.06 -18.33
N LEU A 76 15.31 7.50 -17.09
CA LEU A 76 14.57 8.61 -16.54
C LEU A 76 15.15 9.92 -17.07
N THR A 77 14.29 10.89 -17.41
CA THR A 77 14.75 12.26 -17.65
C THR A 77 15.46 12.81 -16.42
N THR A 78 16.30 13.84 -16.57
CA THR A 78 17.03 14.45 -15.45
C THR A 78 16.11 14.83 -14.29
N LEU A 79 14.95 15.41 -14.58
CA LEU A 79 13.97 15.80 -13.56
C LEU A 79 13.29 14.58 -12.91
N GLN A 80 12.91 13.56 -13.70
CA GLN A 80 12.36 12.31 -13.18
C GLN A 80 13.35 11.61 -12.25
N LYS A 81 14.63 11.60 -12.63
CA LYS A 81 15.71 11.00 -11.82
C LYS A 81 15.87 11.72 -10.49
N GLN A 82 15.91 13.06 -10.49
CA GLN A 82 15.95 13.85 -9.25
C GLN A 82 14.78 13.53 -8.31
N ILE A 83 13.56 13.43 -8.86
CA ILE A 83 12.38 13.04 -8.08
C ILE A 83 12.52 11.60 -7.56
N SER A 84 12.93 10.66 -8.40
CA SER A 84 13.12 9.25 -8.04
C SER A 84 14.14 9.08 -6.92
N ASP A 85 15.27 9.78 -7.00
CA ASP A 85 16.33 9.76 -5.99
C ASP A 85 15.83 10.35 -4.66
N GLN A 86 15.07 11.45 -4.69
CA GLN A 86 14.45 12.03 -3.49
C GLN A 86 13.42 11.10 -2.85
N LEU A 87 12.63 10.38 -3.66
CA LEU A 87 11.68 9.38 -3.16
C LEU A 87 12.39 8.24 -2.42
N VAL A 88 13.52 7.77 -2.96
CA VAL A 88 14.35 6.75 -2.31
C VAL A 88 14.90 7.26 -0.98
N LEU A 89 15.43 8.49 -0.95
CA LEU A 89 15.97 9.11 0.26
C LEU A 89 14.90 9.27 1.36
N ASN A 90 13.73 9.81 1.01
CA ASN A 90 12.63 10.00 1.96
C ASN A 90 12.15 8.64 2.51
N PHE A 91 12.07 7.62 1.66
CA PHE A 91 11.75 6.26 2.10
C PHE A 91 12.77 5.69 3.09
N GLN A 92 14.07 5.92 2.86
CA GLN A 92 15.12 5.53 3.79
C GLN A 92 14.96 6.24 5.15
N ASN A 93 14.53 7.51 5.14
CA ASN A 93 14.26 8.31 6.33
C ASN A 93 12.88 8.07 6.96
N LYS A 94 12.04 7.20 6.38
CA LYS A 94 10.64 6.94 6.79
C LYS A 94 9.75 8.18 6.71
N GLU A 95 9.98 9.03 5.71
CA GLU A 95 9.24 10.25 5.44
C GLU A 95 8.25 10.06 4.28
N ASN A 96 7.08 10.68 4.42
CA ASN A 96 6.07 10.67 3.36
C ASN A 96 6.47 11.63 2.24
N SER A 97 6.15 11.27 0.99
CA SER A 97 6.43 12.11 -0.18
C SER A 97 5.17 12.40 -0.97
N LEU A 98 5.07 13.62 -1.50
CA LEU A 98 4.04 14.02 -2.46
C LEU A 98 4.72 14.40 -3.78
N VAL A 99 4.47 13.61 -4.83
CA VAL A 99 4.94 13.94 -6.19
C VAL A 99 3.88 14.78 -6.88
N HIS A 100 4.15 16.08 -7.05
CA HIS A 100 3.28 16.96 -7.79
C HIS A 100 3.67 16.95 -9.28
N ALA A 101 2.89 16.25 -10.11
CA ALA A 101 3.19 16.09 -11.53
C ALA A 101 1.95 15.91 -12.41
N VAL A 102 1.99 16.49 -13.61
CA VAL A 102 0.94 16.41 -14.63
C VAL A 102 0.75 14.99 -15.19
N THR A 103 -0.35 14.77 -15.92
CA THR A 103 -0.58 13.53 -16.68
C THR A 103 0.52 13.34 -17.73
N GLY A 104 0.97 12.10 -17.96
CA GLY A 104 2.05 11.81 -18.92
C GLY A 104 3.47 12.11 -18.43
N ALA A 105 3.66 12.68 -17.23
CA ALA A 105 4.99 13.00 -16.70
C ALA A 105 5.88 11.79 -16.36
N GLY A 106 5.42 10.55 -16.55
CA GLY A 106 6.18 9.34 -16.17
C GLY A 106 6.19 9.06 -14.67
N LYS A 107 5.10 9.37 -13.95
CA LYS A 107 4.99 9.16 -12.49
C LYS A 107 5.26 7.71 -12.09
N THR A 108 4.89 6.74 -12.92
CA THR A 108 5.05 5.31 -12.64
C THR A 108 6.52 4.92 -12.63
N GLU A 109 7.27 5.32 -13.67
CA GLU A 109 8.69 5.00 -13.82
C GLU A 109 9.53 5.62 -12.70
N MET A 110 9.17 6.83 -12.23
CA MET A 110 9.82 7.46 -11.08
C MET A 110 9.78 6.59 -9.81
N LEU A 111 8.77 5.71 -9.66
CA LEU A 111 8.61 4.85 -8.48
C LEU A 111 9.48 3.59 -8.52
N PHE A 112 10.02 3.20 -9.68
CA PHE A 112 10.69 1.91 -9.84
C PHE A 112 11.92 1.76 -8.93
N ASN A 113 12.74 2.81 -8.79
CA ASN A 113 13.90 2.77 -7.87
C ASN A 113 13.48 2.68 -6.41
N LEU A 114 12.42 3.39 -6.01
CA LEU A 114 11.85 3.30 -4.66
C LEU A 114 11.36 1.87 -4.35
N ILE A 115 10.64 1.26 -5.29
CA ILE A 115 10.15 -0.12 -5.12
C ILE A 115 11.31 -1.10 -5.06
N SER A 116 12.31 -0.95 -5.93
CA SER A 116 13.54 -1.76 -5.90
C SER A 116 14.22 -1.68 -4.53
N GLU A 117 14.39 -0.47 -3.98
CA GLU A 117 14.99 -0.26 -2.66
C GLU A 117 14.16 -0.90 -1.53
N CYS A 118 12.83 -0.83 -1.61
CA CYS A 118 11.93 -1.51 -0.70
C CYS A 118 12.13 -3.04 -0.73
N LEU A 119 12.21 -3.63 -1.92
CA LEU A 119 12.39 -5.07 -2.10
C LEU A 119 13.79 -5.56 -1.70
N LYS A 120 14.84 -4.75 -1.90
CA LYS A 120 16.20 -5.04 -1.37
C LYS A 120 16.21 -5.21 0.15
N LYS A 121 15.35 -4.47 0.85
CA LYS A 121 15.20 -4.56 2.31
C LYS A 121 14.34 -5.73 2.78
N GLY A 122 13.82 -6.56 1.87
CA GLY A 122 12.91 -7.66 2.21
C GLY A 122 11.53 -7.17 2.66
N GLN A 123 11.14 -5.98 2.20
CA GLN A 123 9.83 -5.40 2.48
C GLN A 123 8.87 -5.63 1.30
N ARG A 124 7.63 -5.16 1.42
CA ARG A 124 6.60 -5.23 0.37
C ARG A 124 6.20 -3.83 -0.07
N ALA A 125 6.04 -3.64 -1.36
CA ALA A 125 5.39 -2.47 -1.92
C ALA A 125 3.91 -2.76 -2.23
N CYS A 126 3.05 -1.78 -1.98
CA CYS A 126 1.65 -1.80 -2.41
C CYS A 126 1.40 -0.54 -3.24
N ILE A 127 0.87 -0.71 -4.44
CA ILE A 127 0.42 0.39 -5.30
C ILE A 127 -1.10 0.38 -5.28
N ALA A 128 -1.68 1.47 -4.80
CA ALA A 128 -3.13 1.64 -4.74
C ALA A 128 -3.57 2.73 -5.72
N THR A 129 -4.66 2.48 -6.43
CA THR A 129 -5.32 3.42 -7.34
C THR A 129 -6.83 3.33 -7.14
N PRO A 130 -7.59 4.44 -7.26
CA PRO A 130 -9.02 4.44 -6.97
C PRO A 130 -9.87 3.63 -7.96
N ARG A 131 -9.33 3.26 -9.12
CA ARG A 131 -10.10 2.59 -10.18
C ARG A 131 -9.42 1.32 -10.67
N ILE A 132 -10.22 0.30 -10.95
CA ILE A 132 -9.74 -1.03 -11.37
C ILE A 132 -9.19 -1.05 -12.80
N ASP A 133 -9.66 -0.18 -13.68
CA ASP A 133 -9.10 -0.02 -15.04
C ASP A 133 -7.65 0.45 -14.98
N VAL A 134 -7.33 1.38 -14.08
CA VAL A 134 -5.95 1.83 -13.84
C VAL A 134 -5.09 0.68 -13.27
N VAL A 135 -5.64 -0.19 -12.42
CA VAL A 135 -4.91 -1.40 -11.97
C VAL A 135 -4.57 -2.29 -13.16
N ASN A 136 -5.52 -2.50 -14.07
CA ASN A 136 -5.31 -3.33 -15.26
C ASN A 136 -4.31 -2.72 -16.24
N GLU A 137 -4.20 -1.40 -16.31
CA GLU A 137 -3.17 -0.70 -17.08
C GLU A 137 -1.78 -0.81 -16.42
N LEU A 138 -1.70 -0.60 -15.10
CA LEU A 138 -0.42 -0.58 -14.39
C LEU A 138 0.18 -1.98 -14.21
N TYR A 139 -0.65 -3.00 -14.02
CA TYR A 139 -0.18 -4.37 -13.76
C TYR A 139 0.82 -4.90 -14.79
N PRO A 140 0.55 -4.89 -16.11
CA PRO A 140 1.50 -5.36 -17.11
C PRO A 140 2.80 -4.55 -17.10
N ARG A 141 2.73 -3.23 -16.87
CA ARG A 141 3.91 -2.35 -16.78
C ARG A 141 4.81 -2.73 -15.61
N PHE A 142 4.23 -2.99 -14.44
CA PHE A 142 4.99 -3.48 -13.28
C PHE A 142 5.52 -4.90 -13.48
N LYS A 143 4.77 -5.76 -14.19
CA LYS A 143 5.24 -7.10 -14.54
C LYS A 143 6.47 -7.07 -15.45
N GLU A 144 6.52 -6.13 -16.39
CA GLU A 144 7.70 -5.92 -17.23
C GLU A 144 8.87 -5.35 -16.42
N ALA A 145 8.62 -4.32 -15.61
CA ALA A 145 9.65 -3.66 -14.83
C ALA A 145 10.23 -4.53 -13.69
N PHE A 146 9.51 -5.55 -13.24
CA PHE A 146 9.91 -6.46 -12.17
C PHE A 146 9.60 -7.92 -12.54
N PHE A 147 10.11 -8.38 -13.70
CA PHE A 147 9.74 -9.65 -14.33
C PHE A 147 9.90 -10.87 -13.41
N ASN A 148 10.99 -10.90 -12.63
CA ASN A 148 11.29 -12.00 -11.71
C ASN A 148 10.61 -11.86 -10.33
N VAL A 149 9.76 -10.84 -10.13
CA VAL A 149 9.08 -10.58 -8.86
C VAL A 149 7.64 -11.07 -8.92
N LYS A 150 7.22 -11.77 -7.85
CA LYS A 150 5.82 -12.17 -7.69
C LYS A 150 4.95 -10.95 -7.39
N ILE A 151 4.27 -10.46 -8.42
CA ILE A 151 3.26 -9.38 -8.33
C ILE A 151 1.85 -9.97 -8.41
N GLY A 152 1.00 -9.61 -7.45
CA GLY A 152 -0.45 -9.88 -7.45
C GLY A 152 -1.25 -8.63 -7.83
N LYS A 153 -2.45 -8.83 -8.37
CA LYS A 153 -3.48 -7.81 -8.56
C LYS A 153 -4.80 -8.28 -7.97
#